data_AF-A0A6P1DDN0-F1
#
_entry.id   AF-A0A6P1DDN0-F1
#
_cell.length_a   1.000
_cell.length_b   1.000
_cell.length_c   1.000
_cell.angle_alpha   90.00
_cell.angle_beta   90.00
_cell.angle_gamma   90.00
#
_symmetry.space_group_name_H-M   'P 1'
#
loop_
_entity.id
_entity.type
_entity.pdbx_description
1 polymer ?
#
loop_
_entity_poly.entity_id
_entity_poly.type
_entity_poly.pdbx_seq_one_letter_code
_entity_poly.pdbx_strand_id
1 'polypeptide(L)'
;MKIKDKKCILFCHYGNSSYLNYILKQVKLTNPESRVILLGDENNNRIARKTGVEHYYFKDYDNSDEILNFEKVYHHVAGVKHKKEFWTKFVFKRWFYIHNFIKKNNINSFWHFDSDNMILSNLDKQESKFKDFDCTEQCNGICMNGYITSFQVVDGYVNKINNLFIDKDYLNEQKLDFERNPDYAFTEMRAYKAYKEQENIKSIRLNKIIDNESFDDCICQEHGYEMYNTPLGGRYLKKIYFDNYGNFYCYHISSSKYIKMNSLNLSWVPTSLFKLIFRKFKKNYRKPSPLIIEEYLLLDVFQTKSLKLKVLRLIPKPIKNYIKNIIKKF
;
A
#
# COMPACT_ATOMS: atom_id res chain seq x y z
N MET A 1 30.44 -8.37 11.56
CA MET A 1 29.25 -7.68 12.10
C MET A 1 28.11 -8.71 12.14
N LYS A 2 27.73 -9.19 13.33
CA LYS A 2 26.67 -10.21 13.47
C LYS A 2 25.37 -9.64 12.87
N ILE A 3 24.69 -10.44 12.04
CA ILE A 3 23.36 -10.16 11.48
C ILE A 3 22.38 -10.13 12.67
N LYS A 4 22.35 -9.02 13.41
CA LYS A 4 21.43 -8.83 14.52
C LYS A 4 20.29 -7.95 14.00
N ASP A 5 19.15 -8.59 13.79
CA ASP A 5 17.79 -8.07 13.60
C ASP A 5 17.63 -6.84 12.69
N LYS A 6 18.00 -6.98 11.42
CA LYS A 6 17.49 -6.05 10.41
C LYS A 6 15.97 -6.15 10.35
N LYS A 7 15.29 -5.04 10.61
CA LYS A 7 13.83 -4.91 10.49
C LYS A 7 13.34 -5.36 9.12
N CYS A 8 12.21 -6.03 9.10
CA CYS A 8 11.63 -6.65 7.91
C CYS A 8 10.48 -5.80 7.37
N ILE A 9 10.51 -5.53 6.07
CA ILE A 9 9.39 -4.94 5.31
C ILE A 9 9.00 -5.92 4.21
N LEU A 10 7.82 -6.50 4.36
CA LEU A 10 7.28 -7.56 3.54
C LEU A 10 6.18 -7.02 2.61
N PHE A 11 6.33 -7.27 1.32
CA PHE A 11 5.28 -7.08 0.32
C PHE A 11 4.84 -8.43 -0.22
N CYS A 12 3.54 -8.59 -0.48
CA CYS A 12 3.00 -9.73 -1.20
C CYS A 12 2.42 -9.29 -2.54
N HIS A 13 2.80 -9.96 -3.63
CA HIS A 13 2.29 -9.64 -4.96
C HIS A 13 2.18 -10.86 -5.87
N TYR A 14 1.03 -11.02 -6.52
CA TYR A 14 0.83 -12.02 -7.57
C TYR A 14 0.94 -11.37 -8.95
N GLY A 15 1.56 -12.07 -9.90
CA GLY A 15 1.74 -11.59 -11.26
C GLY A 15 2.78 -10.48 -11.40
N ASN A 16 2.76 -9.81 -12.54
CA ASN A 16 3.72 -8.78 -12.92
C ASN A 16 3.03 -7.43 -13.11
N SER A 17 3.06 -6.58 -12.09
CA SER A 17 2.56 -5.21 -12.18
C SER A 17 3.65 -4.19 -12.47
N SER A 18 3.41 -3.34 -13.48
CA SER A 18 4.36 -2.30 -13.90
C SER A 18 4.69 -1.27 -12.81
N TYR A 19 3.77 -1.04 -11.86
CA TYR A 19 3.98 -0.12 -10.75
C TYR A 19 4.97 -0.64 -9.71
N LEU A 20 5.14 -1.96 -9.60
CA LEU A 20 5.92 -2.61 -8.54
C LEU A 20 7.38 -2.15 -8.54
N ASN A 21 7.96 -1.91 -9.73
CA ASN A 21 9.30 -1.37 -9.86
C ASN A 21 9.48 -0.01 -9.15
N TYR A 22 8.45 0.84 -9.11
CA TYR A 22 8.54 2.14 -8.42
C TYR A 22 8.38 1.98 -6.91
N ILE A 23 7.48 1.10 -6.47
CA ILE A 23 7.25 0.81 -5.05
C ILE A 23 8.51 0.24 -4.39
N LEU A 24 9.08 -0.81 -4.98
CA LEU A 24 10.27 -1.47 -4.43
C LEU A 24 11.51 -0.56 -4.44
N LYS A 25 11.67 0.28 -5.48
CA LYS A 25 12.74 1.30 -5.49
C LYS A 25 12.53 2.36 -4.43
N GLN A 26 11.29 2.80 -4.23
CA GLN A 26 10.97 3.83 -3.26
C GLN A 26 11.25 3.34 -1.83
N VAL A 27 10.78 2.15 -1.46
CA VAL A 27 11.00 1.59 -0.11
C VAL A 27 12.49 1.35 0.16
N LYS A 28 13.29 0.91 -0.82
CA LYS A 28 14.75 0.78 -0.66
C LYS A 28 15.46 2.12 -0.47
N LEU A 29 14.93 3.22 -1.01
CA LEU A 29 15.48 4.56 -0.78
C LEU A 29 15.17 5.08 0.62
N THR A 30 13.97 4.81 1.13
CA THR A 30 13.53 5.30 2.45
C THR A 30 13.96 4.40 3.60
N ASN A 31 14.19 3.12 3.33
CA ASN A 31 14.57 2.08 4.30
C ASN A 31 15.81 1.32 3.81
N PRO A 32 16.99 1.99 3.70
CA PRO A 32 18.19 1.38 3.15
C PRO A 32 18.72 0.20 3.99
N GLU A 33 18.57 0.29 5.32
CA GLU A 33 19.10 -0.69 6.27
C GLU A 33 18.19 -1.90 6.48
N SER A 34 16.88 -1.75 6.25
CA SER A 34 15.87 -2.80 6.44
C SER A 34 15.98 -3.88 5.36
N ARG A 35 15.58 -5.10 5.73
CA ARG A 35 15.32 -6.18 4.78
C ARG A 35 14.01 -5.89 4.08
N VAL A 36 14.08 -5.62 2.78
CA VAL A 36 12.88 -5.47 1.95
C VAL A 36 12.69 -6.77 1.20
N ILE A 37 11.52 -7.37 1.38
CA ILE A 37 11.17 -8.68 0.87
C ILE A 37 9.93 -8.57 -0.01
N LEU A 38 9.97 -9.22 -1.16
CA LEU A 38 8.82 -9.48 -2.02
C LEU A 38 8.52 -10.98 -2.00
N LEU A 39 7.41 -11.35 -1.37
CA LEU A 39 6.83 -12.68 -1.49
C LEU A 39 5.93 -12.70 -2.73
N GLY A 40 6.26 -13.53 -3.71
CA GLY A 40 5.65 -13.45 -5.03
C GLY A 40 5.73 -14.73 -5.86
N ASP A 41 5.45 -14.60 -7.15
CA ASP A 41 5.53 -15.69 -8.13
C ASP A 41 6.71 -15.47 -9.10
N GLU A 42 6.87 -16.36 -10.09
CA GLU A 42 7.89 -16.23 -11.13
C GLU A 42 7.78 -14.93 -11.93
N ASN A 43 6.58 -14.39 -12.07
CA ASN A 43 6.31 -13.23 -12.93
C ASN A 43 6.92 -11.94 -12.37
N ASN A 44 7.11 -11.83 -11.04
CA ASN A 44 7.68 -10.64 -10.41
C ASN A 44 9.13 -10.76 -9.90
N ASN A 45 9.76 -11.95 -9.96
CA ASN A 45 11.17 -12.12 -9.55
C ASN A 45 12.13 -11.16 -10.29
N ARG A 46 11.94 -10.97 -11.60
CA ARG A 46 12.77 -10.05 -12.39
C ARG A 46 12.73 -8.61 -11.85
N ILE A 47 11.58 -8.17 -11.32
CA ILE A 47 11.42 -6.84 -10.74
C ILE A 47 12.20 -6.75 -9.42
N ALA A 48 12.08 -7.75 -8.55
CA ALA A 48 12.84 -7.80 -7.30
C ALA A 48 14.36 -7.71 -7.55
N ARG A 49 14.90 -8.53 -8.47
CA ARG A 49 16.32 -8.47 -8.89
C ARG A 49 16.73 -7.08 -9.37
N LYS A 50 15.93 -6.46 -10.23
CA LYS A 50 16.19 -5.11 -10.77
C LYS A 50 16.15 -4.00 -9.71
N THR A 51 15.47 -4.23 -8.60
CA THR A 51 15.29 -3.24 -7.53
C THR A 51 16.15 -3.50 -6.31
N GLY A 52 16.89 -4.62 -6.27
CA GLY A 52 17.74 -4.99 -5.14
C GLY A 52 16.95 -5.42 -3.90
N VAL A 53 15.76 -5.99 -4.12
CA VAL A 53 14.85 -6.52 -3.08
C VAL A 53 14.96 -8.04 -3.04
N GLU A 54 14.87 -8.62 -1.84
CA GLU A 54 14.85 -10.07 -1.66
C GLU A 54 13.55 -10.64 -2.26
N HIS A 55 13.64 -11.72 -3.03
CA HIS A 55 12.47 -12.40 -3.59
C HIS A 55 12.34 -13.80 -3.04
N TYR A 56 11.13 -14.17 -2.64
CA TYR A 56 10.81 -15.53 -2.21
C TYR A 56 9.52 -15.96 -2.90
N TYR A 57 9.47 -17.24 -3.31
CA TYR A 57 8.33 -17.76 -4.05
C TYR A 57 7.23 -18.22 -3.11
N PHE A 58 5.97 -17.94 -3.44
CA PHE A 58 4.82 -18.46 -2.70
C PHE A 58 4.87 -19.99 -2.55
N LYS A 59 5.26 -20.70 -3.62
CA LYS A 59 5.33 -22.17 -3.65
C LYS A 59 6.27 -22.77 -2.60
N ASP A 60 7.28 -22.02 -2.16
CA ASP A 60 8.24 -22.48 -1.13
C ASP A 60 7.61 -22.51 0.28
N TYR A 61 6.38 -22.01 0.39
CA TYR A 61 5.61 -21.87 1.64
C TYR A 61 4.20 -22.47 1.53
N ASP A 62 3.93 -23.29 0.51
CA ASP A 62 2.60 -23.84 0.21
C ASP A 62 2.39 -25.27 0.74
N ASN A 63 3.11 -25.67 1.79
CA ASN A 63 3.15 -27.06 2.26
C ASN A 63 3.23 -27.23 3.79
N SER A 64 2.74 -26.26 4.56
CA SER A 64 2.60 -26.39 6.02
C SER A 64 1.28 -27.04 6.44
N ASP A 65 1.20 -27.52 7.68
CA ASP A 65 -0.03 -28.11 8.22
C ASP A 65 -1.19 -27.12 8.21
N GLU A 66 -0.94 -25.84 8.53
CA GLU A 66 -1.96 -24.79 8.60
C GLU A 66 -2.59 -24.52 7.23
N ILE A 67 -1.79 -24.47 6.16
CA ILE A 67 -2.30 -24.25 4.80
C ILE A 67 -2.92 -25.53 4.21
N LEU A 68 -2.40 -26.72 4.53
CA LEU A 68 -3.02 -27.98 4.16
C LEU A 68 -4.39 -28.15 4.83
N ASN A 69 -4.56 -27.66 6.06
CA ASN A 69 -5.86 -27.61 6.70
C ASN A 69 -6.81 -26.64 5.98
N PHE A 70 -6.33 -25.44 5.64
CA PHE A 70 -7.09 -24.47 4.84
C PHE A 70 -7.59 -25.07 3.53
N GLU A 71 -6.72 -25.77 2.80
CA GLU A 71 -7.07 -26.43 1.53
C GLU A 71 -8.17 -27.50 1.71
N LYS A 72 -8.27 -28.14 2.87
CA LYS A 72 -9.34 -29.12 3.18
C LYS A 72 -10.68 -28.46 3.48
N VAL A 73 -10.68 -27.32 4.17
CA VAL A 73 -11.92 -26.67 4.67
C VAL A 73 -12.44 -25.58 3.74
N TYR A 74 -11.56 -25.02 2.89
CA TYR A 74 -11.91 -23.96 1.97
C TYR A 74 -12.95 -24.41 0.96
N HIS A 75 -13.99 -23.61 0.83
CA HIS A 75 -14.94 -23.65 -0.26
C HIS A 75 -15.34 -22.21 -0.60
N HIS A 76 -15.63 -21.93 -1.87
CA HIS A 76 -15.91 -20.57 -2.29
C HIS A 76 -17.27 -20.10 -1.75
N VAL A 77 -17.24 -19.14 -0.82
CA VAL A 77 -18.44 -18.51 -0.26
C VAL A 77 -18.56 -17.10 -0.83
N ALA A 78 -19.44 -16.93 -1.81
CA ALA A 78 -19.64 -15.66 -2.50
C ALA A 78 -21.05 -15.54 -3.10
N GLY A 79 -21.44 -14.30 -3.41
CA GLY A 79 -22.67 -14.02 -4.13
C GLY A 79 -22.60 -14.47 -5.58
N VAL A 80 -23.77 -14.69 -6.19
CA VAL A 80 -23.91 -15.31 -7.52
C VAL A 80 -23.23 -14.55 -8.67
N LYS A 81 -22.92 -13.26 -8.49
CA LYS A 81 -22.23 -12.44 -9.50
C LYS A 81 -20.71 -12.40 -9.28
N HIS A 82 -20.23 -12.82 -8.11
CA HIS A 82 -18.81 -12.81 -7.79
C HIS A 82 -18.07 -14.05 -8.35
N LYS A 83 -17.58 -13.95 -9.59
CA LYS A 83 -16.92 -15.06 -10.31
C LYS A 83 -15.39 -15.06 -10.19
N LYS A 84 -14.84 -14.75 -9.01
CA LYS A 84 -13.38 -14.60 -8.80
C LYS A 84 -12.81 -15.57 -7.77
N GLU A 85 -13.23 -16.84 -7.82
CA GLU A 85 -12.83 -17.87 -6.85
C GLU A 85 -11.32 -17.97 -6.65
N PHE A 86 -10.54 -18.06 -7.74
CA PHE A 86 -9.08 -18.12 -7.66
C PHE A 86 -8.51 -16.95 -6.84
N TRP A 87 -8.98 -15.72 -7.10
CA TRP A 87 -8.49 -14.55 -6.40
C TRP A 87 -8.93 -14.53 -4.94
N THR A 88 -10.18 -14.90 -4.65
CA THR A 88 -10.69 -15.04 -3.28
C THR A 88 -9.87 -16.06 -2.49
N LYS A 89 -9.56 -17.22 -3.07
CA LYS A 89 -8.70 -18.21 -2.42
C LYS A 89 -7.29 -17.67 -2.20
N PHE A 90 -6.71 -17.01 -3.20
CA PHE A 90 -5.38 -16.44 -3.12
C PHE A 90 -5.23 -15.43 -1.98
N VAL A 91 -6.19 -14.51 -1.80
CA VAL A 91 -6.08 -13.49 -0.75
C VAL A 91 -6.08 -14.07 0.67
N PHE A 92 -6.72 -15.24 0.87
CA PHE A 92 -6.54 -16.03 2.10
C PHE A 92 -5.17 -16.70 2.14
N LYS A 93 -4.80 -17.48 1.11
CA LYS A 93 -3.50 -18.20 1.04
C LYS A 93 -2.30 -17.28 1.27
N ARG A 94 -2.38 -16.02 0.84
CA ARG A 94 -1.39 -14.98 1.10
C ARG A 94 -0.97 -14.93 2.56
N TRP A 95 -1.92 -14.98 3.51
CA TRP A 95 -1.61 -14.92 4.93
C TRP A 95 -0.94 -16.19 5.46
N PHE A 96 -1.28 -17.36 4.91
CA PHE A 96 -0.56 -18.60 5.19
C PHE A 96 0.88 -18.57 4.64
N TYR A 97 1.09 -18.01 3.45
CA TYR A 97 2.45 -17.83 2.92
C TYR A 97 3.27 -16.87 3.78
N ILE A 98 2.67 -15.75 4.22
CA ILE A 98 3.30 -14.80 5.15
C ILE A 98 3.67 -15.53 6.45
N HIS A 99 2.71 -16.22 7.07
CA HIS A 99 2.89 -17.00 8.29
C HIS A 99 4.08 -17.97 8.18
N ASN A 100 4.09 -18.80 7.13
CA ASN A 100 5.13 -19.80 6.91
C ASN A 100 6.50 -19.17 6.63
N PHE A 101 6.52 -18.04 5.90
CA PHE A 101 7.73 -17.27 5.67
C PHE A 101 8.33 -16.73 6.97
N ILE A 102 7.53 -16.05 7.78
CA ILE A 102 8.03 -15.43 9.02
C ILE A 102 8.45 -16.48 10.05
N LYS A 103 7.71 -17.60 10.14
CA LYS A 103 8.05 -18.76 10.98
C LYS A 103 9.40 -19.36 10.59
N LYS A 104 9.60 -19.68 9.31
CA LYS A 104 10.84 -20.26 8.79
C LYS A 104 12.06 -19.35 8.97
N ASN A 105 11.86 -18.03 8.92
CA ASN A 105 12.92 -17.03 9.03
C ASN A 105 13.09 -16.43 10.43
N ASN A 106 12.38 -16.95 11.45
CA ASN A 106 12.38 -16.43 12.82
C ASN A 106 12.10 -14.91 12.91
N ILE A 107 11.14 -14.43 12.13
CA ILE A 107 10.75 -13.01 12.12
C ILE A 107 9.57 -12.84 13.08
N ASN A 108 9.80 -12.15 14.21
CA ASN A 108 8.75 -11.90 15.19
C ASN A 108 7.91 -10.65 14.86
N SER A 109 8.56 -9.52 14.58
CA SER A 109 7.89 -8.27 14.20
C SER A 109 8.32 -7.83 12.82
N PHE A 110 7.39 -7.22 12.08
CA PHE A 110 7.63 -6.78 10.71
C PHE A 110 6.59 -5.77 10.24
N TRP A 111 6.91 -5.07 9.16
CA TRP A 111 5.94 -4.32 8.38
C TRP A 111 5.45 -5.18 7.22
N HIS A 112 4.14 -5.25 7.03
CA HIS A 112 3.49 -5.82 5.86
C HIS A 112 2.78 -4.71 5.09
N PHE A 113 2.90 -4.69 3.77
CA PHE A 113 2.11 -3.80 2.94
C PHE A 113 1.64 -4.50 1.66
N ASP A 114 0.40 -4.24 1.27
CA ASP A 114 -0.04 -4.43 -0.11
C ASP A 114 0.91 -3.72 -1.08
N SER A 115 1.16 -4.36 -2.22
CA SER A 115 2.18 -3.94 -3.19
C SER A 115 1.92 -2.59 -3.89
N ASP A 116 0.74 -2.01 -3.73
CA ASP A 116 0.36 -0.68 -4.23
C ASP A 116 0.52 0.44 -3.19
N ASN A 117 1.01 0.13 -2.00
CA ASN A 117 1.36 1.11 -0.96
C ASN A 117 2.78 1.63 -1.17
N MET A 118 2.90 2.91 -1.53
CA MET A 118 4.19 3.58 -1.71
C MET A 118 4.70 4.12 -0.37
N ILE A 119 5.77 3.54 0.17
CA ILE A 119 6.36 3.94 1.46
C ILE A 119 7.28 5.15 1.29
N LEU A 120 6.92 6.29 1.86
CA LEU A 120 7.59 7.57 1.69
C LEU A 120 8.50 7.96 2.87
N SER A 121 8.48 7.19 3.95
CA SER A 121 9.25 7.45 5.17
C SER A 121 10.13 6.26 5.57
N ASN A 122 11.10 6.53 6.44
CA ASN A 122 11.83 5.47 7.14
C ASN A 122 10.93 4.90 8.25
N LEU A 123 10.51 3.65 8.08
CA LEU A 123 9.56 2.96 8.96
C LEU A 123 10.15 2.65 10.33
N ASP A 124 11.48 2.54 10.45
CA ASP A 124 12.15 2.33 11.73
C ASP A 124 11.83 3.45 12.72
N LYS A 125 11.60 4.67 12.21
CA LYS A 125 11.22 5.86 13.00
C LYS A 125 9.74 5.88 13.38
N GLN A 126 8.92 5.03 12.75
CA GLN A 126 7.47 5.02 12.91
C GLN A 126 6.99 3.92 13.87
N GLU A 127 7.76 2.84 14.03
CA GLU A 127 7.37 1.67 14.84
C GLU A 127 6.99 2.01 16.29
N SER A 128 7.70 2.94 16.93
CA SER A 128 7.43 3.31 18.32
C SER A 128 6.02 3.88 18.53
N LYS A 129 5.37 4.41 17.47
CA LYS A 129 3.99 4.91 17.51
C LYS A 129 2.97 3.77 17.61
N PHE A 130 3.36 2.55 17.26
CA PHE A 130 2.47 1.40 17.10
C PHE A 130 2.84 0.21 17.99
N LYS A 131 3.93 0.27 18.75
CA LYS A 131 4.43 -0.83 19.60
C LYS A 131 3.46 -1.31 20.67
N ASP A 132 2.51 -0.46 21.09
CA ASP A 132 1.54 -0.77 22.15
C ASP A 132 0.26 -1.42 21.60
N PHE A 133 0.22 -1.73 20.30
CA PHE A 133 -0.86 -2.39 19.58
C PHE A 133 -0.35 -3.72 19.01
N ASP A 134 -1.21 -4.71 18.87
CA ASP A 134 -0.84 -6.00 18.30
C ASP A 134 -0.49 -5.85 16.81
N CYS A 135 -1.29 -5.06 16.09
CA CYS A 135 -1.06 -4.72 14.70
C CYS A 135 -1.69 -3.39 14.29
N THR A 136 -1.35 -2.93 13.09
CA THR A 136 -2.01 -1.81 12.45
C THR A 136 -2.96 -2.27 11.35
N GLU A 137 -3.89 -1.40 10.96
CA GLU A 137 -4.93 -1.72 9.99
C GLU A 137 -5.17 -0.62 8.95
N GLN A 138 -5.63 -1.04 7.78
CA GLN A 138 -6.10 -0.19 6.68
C GLN A 138 -7.48 -0.66 6.19
N CYS A 139 -7.95 -0.08 5.09
CA CYS A 139 -9.23 -0.34 4.44
C CYS A 139 -10.41 -0.08 5.38
N ASN A 140 -10.41 1.05 6.08
CA ASN A 140 -11.41 1.34 7.12
C ASN A 140 -11.40 0.38 8.31
N GLY A 141 -10.23 -0.19 8.63
CA GLY A 141 -10.01 -0.96 9.86
C GLY A 141 -10.44 -2.43 9.78
N ILE A 142 -10.52 -2.96 8.55
CA ILE A 142 -10.88 -4.35 8.27
C ILE A 142 -9.81 -5.09 7.44
N CYS A 143 -8.62 -4.52 7.29
CA CYS A 143 -7.45 -5.21 6.71
C CYS A 143 -6.25 -5.06 7.64
N MET A 144 -5.63 -6.18 8.02
CA MET A 144 -4.34 -6.16 8.71
C MET A 144 -3.25 -5.70 7.75
N ASN A 145 -2.74 -4.49 7.93
CA ASN A 145 -1.71 -3.92 7.06
C ASN A 145 -0.89 -2.87 7.82
N GLY A 146 0.40 -2.82 7.53
CA GLY A 146 1.39 -2.03 8.26
C GLY A 146 2.17 -2.85 9.27
N TYR A 147 2.34 -2.33 10.49
CA TYR A 147 3.17 -2.94 11.50
C TYR A 147 2.45 -4.08 12.22
N ILE A 148 3.13 -5.21 12.35
CA ILE A 148 2.70 -6.38 13.13
C ILE A 148 3.78 -6.64 14.19
N THR A 149 3.39 -6.61 15.46
CA THR A 149 4.35 -6.62 16.57
C THR A 149 4.87 -8.00 16.93
N SER A 150 4.14 -9.06 16.57
CA SER A 150 4.48 -10.41 16.99
C SER A 150 3.99 -11.48 16.03
N PHE A 151 4.73 -12.60 15.97
CA PHE A 151 4.41 -13.77 15.17
C PHE A 151 3.01 -14.33 15.53
N GLN A 152 2.68 -14.30 16.82
CA GLN A 152 1.43 -14.80 17.39
C GLN A 152 0.18 -14.14 16.79
N VAL A 153 0.28 -12.88 16.34
CA VAL A 153 -0.84 -12.19 15.68
C VAL A 153 -1.17 -12.85 14.34
N VAL A 154 -0.15 -13.22 13.58
CA VAL A 154 -0.33 -13.89 12.27
C VAL A 154 -0.73 -15.34 12.47
N ASP A 155 -0.11 -16.04 13.42
CA ASP A 155 -0.45 -17.42 13.79
C ASP A 155 -1.92 -17.54 14.24
N GLY A 156 -2.35 -16.67 15.15
CA GLY A 156 -3.76 -16.61 15.57
C GLY A 156 -4.69 -16.29 14.41
N TYR A 157 -4.29 -15.42 13.49
CA TYR A 157 -5.12 -15.06 12.34
C TYR A 157 -5.29 -16.21 11.34
N VAL A 158 -4.23 -16.95 10.98
CA VAL A 158 -4.35 -18.11 10.08
C VAL A 158 -5.17 -19.23 10.71
N ASN A 159 -5.05 -19.44 12.02
CA ASN A 159 -5.88 -20.37 12.77
C ASN A 159 -7.35 -19.92 12.77
N LYS A 160 -7.63 -18.62 12.97
CA LYS A 160 -8.99 -18.09 12.86
C LYS A 160 -9.58 -18.27 11.47
N ILE A 161 -8.82 -18.04 10.39
CA ILE A 161 -9.29 -18.29 9.02
C ILE A 161 -9.78 -19.73 8.89
N ASN A 162 -8.99 -20.72 9.31
CA ASN A 162 -9.38 -22.12 9.29
C ASN A 162 -10.67 -22.38 10.10
N ASN A 163 -10.76 -21.84 11.31
CA ASN A 163 -11.93 -22.01 12.17
C ASN A 163 -13.20 -21.43 11.54
N LEU A 164 -13.12 -20.25 10.90
CA LEU A 164 -14.26 -19.63 10.23
C LEU A 164 -14.77 -20.43 9.03
N PHE A 165 -13.89 -21.18 8.34
CA PHE A 165 -14.31 -22.06 7.25
C PHE A 165 -14.95 -23.38 7.74
N ILE A 166 -14.72 -23.74 9.01
CA ILE A 166 -15.35 -24.90 9.66
C ILE A 166 -16.70 -24.51 10.28
N ASP A 167 -16.83 -23.27 10.75
CA ASP A 167 -18.03 -22.72 11.39
C ASP A 167 -19.18 -22.54 10.39
N LYS A 168 -20.12 -23.49 10.42
CA LYS A 168 -21.28 -23.50 9.53
C LYS A 168 -22.21 -22.32 9.77
N ASP A 169 -22.36 -21.88 11.01
CA ASP A 169 -23.29 -20.80 11.36
C ASP A 169 -22.73 -19.47 10.86
N TYR A 170 -21.45 -19.20 11.12
CA TYR A 170 -20.76 -18.03 10.57
C TYR A 170 -20.85 -17.98 9.04
N LEU A 171 -20.59 -19.09 8.35
CA LEU A 171 -20.65 -19.12 6.89
C LEU A 171 -22.07 -18.96 6.35
N ASN A 172 -23.09 -19.47 7.06
CA ASN A 172 -24.49 -19.27 6.68
C ASN A 172 -24.88 -17.80 6.80
N GLU A 173 -24.42 -17.10 7.84
CA GLU A 173 -24.62 -15.64 7.96
C GLU A 173 -23.97 -14.88 6.79
N GLN A 174 -22.75 -15.26 6.38
CA GLN A 174 -22.11 -14.65 5.22
C GLN A 174 -22.91 -14.90 3.93
N LYS A 175 -23.43 -16.11 3.71
CA LYS A 175 -24.25 -16.44 2.54
C LYS A 175 -25.52 -15.59 2.47
N LEU A 176 -26.23 -15.44 3.59
CA LEU A 176 -27.44 -14.61 3.67
C LEU A 176 -27.14 -13.13 3.35
N ASP A 177 -25.98 -12.61 3.73
CA ASP A 177 -25.53 -11.27 3.33
C ASP A 177 -25.27 -11.19 1.82
N PHE A 178 -24.65 -12.21 1.23
CA PHE A 178 -24.31 -12.22 -0.20
C PHE A 178 -25.49 -12.50 -1.13
N GLU A 179 -26.58 -13.08 -0.63
CA GLU A 179 -27.87 -13.10 -1.34
C GLU A 179 -28.41 -11.70 -1.57
N ARG A 180 -28.23 -10.80 -0.58
CA ARG A 180 -28.62 -9.38 -0.66
C ARG A 180 -27.59 -8.55 -1.42
N ASN A 181 -26.33 -8.98 -1.39
CA ASN A 181 -25.18 -8.31 -2.01
C ASN A 181 -24.47 -9.27 -3.00
N PRO A 182 -25.04 -9.52 -4.20
CA PRO A 182 -24.61 -10.60 -5.08
C PRO A 182 -23.19 -10.46 -5.65
N ASP A 183 -22.58 -9.29 -5.55
CA ASP A 183 -21.20 -9.02 -5.99
C ASP A 183 -20.17 -9.21 -4.85
N TYR A 184 -20.60 -9.54 -3.64
CA TYR A 184 -19.71 -9.72 -2.48
C TYR A 184 -19.19 -11.16 -2.38
N ALA A 185 -18.11 -11.32 -1.61
CA ALA A 185 -17.54 -12.60 -1.26
C ALA A 185 -17.01 -12.59 0.18
N PHE A 186 -16.87 -13.77 0.77
CA PHE A 186 -16.11 -13.94 1.99
C PHE A 186 -14.63 -13.84 1.64
N THR A 187 -13.95 -12.85 2.20
CA THR A 187 -12.54 -12.56 1.95
C THR A 187 -11.76 -12.49 3.27
N GLU A 188 -10.44 -12.42 3.17
CA GLU A 188 -9.54 -12.28 4.30
C GLU A 188 -9.88 -11.05 5.15
N MET A 189 -10.36 -9.96 4.54
CA MET A 189 -10.78 -8.76 5.28
C MET A 189 -11.93 -9.02 6.25
N ARG A 190 -12.92 -9.83 5.84
CA ARG A 190 -14.03 -10.23 6.72
C ARG A 190 -13.55 -11.19 7.82
N ALA A 191 -12.64 -12.11 7.47
CA ALA A 191 -12.01 -12.98 8.46
C ALA A 191 -11.18 -12.19 9.48
N TYR A 192 -10.48 -11.13 9.07
CA TYR A 192 -9.71 -10.27 9.97
C TYR A 192 -10.63 -9.49 10.90
N LYS A 193 -11.75 -8.96 10.40
CA LYS A 193 -12.77 -8.34 11.24
C LYS A 193 -13.24 -9.30 12.34
N ALA A 194 -13.59 -10.53 11.98
CA ALA A 194 -14.00 -11.55 12.95
C ALA A 194 -12.87 -11.91 13.92
N TYR A 195 -11.63 -12.06 13.45
CA TYR A 195 -10.46 -12.30 14.30
C TYR A 195 -10.29 -11.20 15.36
N LYS A 196 -10.31 -9.95 14.92
CA LYS A 196 -10.17 -8.78 15.77
C LYS A 196 -11.26 -8.71 16.85
N GLU A 197 -12.52 -8.92 16.46
CA GLU A 197 -13.66 -8.82 17.37
C GLU A 197 -13.74 -10.00 18.35
N GLN A 198 -13.44 -11.22 17.90
CA GLN A 198 -13.59 -12.43 18.72
C GLN A 198 -12.37 -12.74 19.58
N GLU A 199 -11.16 -12.33 19.17
CA GLU A 199 -9.91 -12.58 19.89
C GLU A 199 -9.36 -11.33 20.59
N ASN A 200 -10.12 -10.23 20.61
CA ASN A 200 -9.76 -8.96 21.26
C ASN A 200 -8.42 -8.38 20.79
N ILE A 201 -8.12 -8.48 19.50
CA ILE A 201 -6.89 -7.91 18.92
C ILE A 201 -6.90 -6.40 19.09
N LYS A 202 -5.87 -5.87 19.77
CA LYS A 202 -5.69 -4.46 19.99
C LYS A 202 -5.04 -3.83 18.75
N SER A 203 -5.85 -3.42 17.79
CA SER A 203 -5.39 -2.79 16.55
C SER A 203 -5.53 -1.26 16.53
N ILE A 204 -4.80 -0.61 15.62
CA ILE A 204 -4.95 0.84 15.35
C ILE A 204 -4.91 1.13 13.86
N ARG A 205 -5.81 2.01 13.39
CA ARG A 205 -5.81 2.47 12.00
C ARG A 205 -4.55 3.26 11.68
N LEU A 206 -3.85 2.85 10.61
CA LEU A 206 -2.66 3.51 10.08
C LEU A 206 -2.90 4.97 9.67
N ASN A 207 -4.12 5.29 9.22
CA ASN A 207 -4.48 6.65 8.81
C ASN A 207 -4.79 7.61 9.95
N LYS A 208 -4.71 7.17 11.21
CA LYS A 208 -4.75 8.08 12.36
C LYS A 208 -3.60 9.07 12.27
N ILE A 209 -3.90 10.36 12.45
CA ILE A 209 -2.90 11.42 12.48
C ILE A 209 -2.19 11.37 13.84
N ILE A 210 -0.88 11.15 13.82
CA ILE A 210 -0.01 11.11 15.00
C ILE A 210 1.22 11.97 14.70
N ASP A 211 1.49 12.98 15.52
CA ASP A 211 2.59 13.94 15.36
C ASP A 211 2.59 14.68 14.00
N ASN A 212 1.39 15.05 13.52
CA ASN A 212 1.17 15.62 12.18
C ASN A 212 1.65 14.73 11.01
N GLU A 213 1.77 13.42 11.25
CA GLU A 213 2.03 12.41 10.22
C GLU A 213 0.89 11.39 10.13
N SER A 214 0.73 10.75 8.98
CA SER A 214 -0.28 9.71 8.76
C SER A 214 0.16 8.76 7.65
N PHE A 215 -0.37 7.54 7.64
CA PHE A 215 -0.25 6.60 6.53
C PHE A 215 -1.58 6.62 5.76
N ASP A 216 -1.53 6.90 4.47
CA ASP A 216 -2.76 7.02 3.68
C ASP A 216 -3.53 5.70 3.63
N ASP A 217 -4.83 5.70 3.97
CA ASP A 217 -5.66 4.50 3.90
C ASP A 217 -5.99 4.12 2.44
N CYS A 218 -6.27 5.13 1.61
CA CYS A 218 -6.53 5.01 0.19
C CYS A 218 -6.57 6.41 -0.43
N ILE A 219 -5.72 6.65 -1.45
CA ILE A 219 -5.61 7.97 -2.06
C ILE A 219 -6.91 8.42 -2.75
N CYS A 220 -7.74 7.47 -3.14
CA CYS A 220 -9.01 7.71 -3.82
C CYS A 220 -10.20 7.96 -2.88
N GLN A 221 -9.99 7.95 -1.57
CA GLN A 221 -11.02 8.21 -0.56
C GLN A 221 -10.63 9.43 0.26
N GLU A 222 -11.59 10.30 0.54
CA GLU A 222 -11.37 11.62 1.16
C GLU A 222 -10.70 11.54 2.54
N HIS A 223 -11.26 10.77 3.46
CA HIS A 223 -10.73 10.62 4.82
C HIS A 223 -10.41 11.95 5.53
N GLY A 224 -11.20 13.00 5.29
CA GLY A 224 -11.00 14.34 5.85
C GLY A 224 -9.91 15.18 5.17
N TYR A 225 -9.39 14.73 4.04
CA TYR A 225 -8.38 15.45 3.26
C TYR A 225 -8.99 16.11 2.03
N GLU A 226 -8.39 17.23 1.63
CA GLU A 226 -8.76 17.94 0.41
C GLU A 226 -8.58 17.05 -0.84
N MET A 227 -9.56 17.07 -1.74
CA MET A 227 -9.58 16.26 -2.97
C MET A 227 -9.34 17.12 -4.22
N TYR A 228 -8.77 16.53 -5.29
CA TYR A 228 -8.81 17.15 -6.61
C TYR A 228 -10.24 17.16 -7.15
N ASN A 229 -10.62 18.23 -7.83
CA ASN A 229 -11.96 18.37 -8.45
C ASN A 229 -12.09 17.64 -9.78
N THR A 230 -11.02 16.99 -10.26
CA THR A 230 -11.00 16.25 -11.53
C THR A 230 -10.52 14.83 -11.27
N PRO A 231 -11.16 13.80 -11.85
CA PRO A 231 -10.71 12.43 -11.65
C PRO A 231 -9.47 12.11 -12.51
N LEU A 232 -8.58 11.27 -11.98
CA LEU A 232 -7.46 10.68 -12.70
C LEU A 232 -7.72 9.18 -12.86
N GLY A 233 -7.82 8.69 -14.11
CA GLY A 233 -8.13 7.29 -14.36
C GLY A 233 -9.52 6.86 -13.85
N GLY A 234 -10.49 7.79 -13.86
CA GLY A 234 -11.86 7.54 -13.41
C GLY A 234 -12.08 7.61 -11.90
N ARG A 235 -11.07 7.98 -11.11
CA ARG A 235 -11.18 8.14 -9.65
C ARG A 235 -10.77 9.54 -9.22
N TYR A 236 -11.50 10.13 -8.27
CA TYR A 236 -11.03 11.29 -7.53
C TYR A 236 -9.90 10.88 -6.60
N LEU A 237 -9.00 11.81 -6.29
CA LEU A 237 -7.86 11.55 -5.42
C LEU A 237 -7.62 12.73 -4.48
N LYS A 238 -7.02 12.46 -3.31
CA LYS A 238 -6.54 13.51 -2.40
C LYS A 238 -5.53 14.40 -3.10
N LYS A 239 -5.53 15.69 -2.77
CA LYS A 239 -4.48 16.62 -3.21
C LYS A 239 -3.16 16.25 -2.54
N ILE A 240 -2.17 15.98 -3.39
CA ILE A 240 -0.83 15.63 -2.95
C ILE A 240 0.03 16.87 -3.04
N TYR A 241 0.54 17.32 -1.90
CA TYR A 241 1.51 18.40 -1.79
C TYR A 241 2.89 17.81 -1.53
N PHE A 242 3.94 18.56 -1.87
CA PHE A 242 5.31 18.18 -1.55
C PHE A 242 6.10 19.42 -1.16
N ASP A 243 7.13 19.23 -0.34
CA ASP A 243 8.03 20.30 0.07
C ASP A 243 9.37 20.26 -0.71
N ASN A 244 10.23 21.22 -0.41
CA ASN A 244 11.60 21.32 -0.89
C ASN A 244 12.55 20.24 -0.32
N TYR A 245 12.18 19.55 0.77
CA TYR A 245 12.92 18.45 1.38
C TYR A 245 12.58 17.08 0.77
N GLY A 246 11.52 16.98 -0.03
CA GLY A 246 11.08 15.72 -0.64
C GLY A 246 10.06 14.94 0.18
N ASN A 247 9.50 15.53 1.23
CA ASN A 247 8.34 14.98 1.93
C ASN A 247 7.06 15.25 1.13
N PHE A 248 6.06 14.41 1.37
CA PHE A 248 4.74 14.51 0.74
C PHE A 248 3.70 14.75 1.82
N TYR A 249 2.66 15.51 1.48
CA TYR A 249 1.62 15.93 2.40
C TYR A 249 0.24 15.84 1.75
N CYS A 250 -0.78 15.71 2.58
CA CYS A 250 -2.17 15.98 2.22
C CYS A 250 -2.71 17.04 3.16
N TYR A 251 -3.56 17.95 2.67
CA TYR A 251 -4.16 18.98 3.51
C TYR A 251 -5.38 18.42 4.23
N HIS A 252 -5.34 18.34 5.56
CA HIS A 252 -6.43 17.85 6.40
C HIS A 252 -7.34 19.02 6.79
N ILE A 253 -8.61 18.91 6.40
CA ILE A 253 -9.56 20.03 6.40
C ILE A 253 -9.87 20.47 7.83
N SER A 254 -10.24 19.53 8.71
CA SER A 254 -10.71 19.87 10.07
C SER A 254 -9.61 20.43 10.95
N SER A 255 -8.35 20.00 10.78
CA SER A 255 -7.22 20.55 11.53
C SER A 255 -6.55 21.75 10.85
N SER A 256 -6.95 22.09 9.61
CA SER A 256 -6.31 23.13 8.78
C SER A 256 -4.78 22.99 8.71
N LYS A 257 -4.29 21.76 8.52
CA LYS A 257 -2.86 21.43 8.53
C LYS A 257 -2.47 20.56 7.35
N TYR A 258 -1.26 20.77 6.85
CA TYR A 258 -0.58 19.80 6.00
C TYR A 258 -0.08 18.65 6.86
N ILE A 259 -0.64 17.46 6.64
CA ILE A 259 -0.23 16.24 7.33
C ILE A 259 0.77 15.51 6.44
N LYS A 260 1.93 15.16 6.99
CA LYS A 260 2.96 14.43 6.27
C LYS A 260 2.52 12.98 6.04
N MET A 261 2.66 12.51 4.81
CA MET A 261 2.28 11.16 4.40
C MET A 261 3.48 10.22 4.50
N ASN A 262 3.40 9.24 5.40
CA ASN A 262 4.40 8.18 5.58
C ASN A 262 4.28 7.09 4.52
N SER A 263 3.08 6.90 3.98
CA SER A 263 2.79 6.13 2.78
C SER A 263 1.68 6.78 1.97
N LEU A 264 1.61 6.45 0.68
CA LEU A 264 0.43 6.69 -0.16
C LEU A 264 -0.10 5.34 -0.63
N ASN A 265 -1.36 5.03 -0.33
CA ASN A 265 -2.01 3.84 -0.87
C ASN A 265 -2.56 4.20 -2.26
N LEU A 266 -1.86 3.73 -3.28
CA LEU A 266 -2.12 4.06 -4.68
C LEU A 266 -3.00 3.00 -5.38
N SER A 267 -3.87 2.31 -4.64
CA SER A 267 -4.89 1.46 -5.27
C SER A 267 -5.71 2.25 -6.29
N TRP A 268 -6.06 1.60 -7.41
CA TRP A 268 -6.98 2.10 -8.45
C TRP A 268 -6.52 3.35 -9.22
N VAL A 269 -5.25 3.76 -9.09
CA VAL A 269 -4.69 4.86 -9.89
C VAL A 269 -3.76 4.35 -11.00
N PRO A 270 -3.56 5.12 -12.08
CA PRO A 270 -2.65 4.71 -13.16
C PRO A 270 -1.18 4.64 -12.71
N THR A 271 -0.40 3.74 -13.31
CA THR A 271 1.07 3.60 -13.10
C THR A 271 1.84 4.92 -13.30
N SER A 272 1.31 5.85 -14.08
CA SER A 272 1.91 7.18 -14.29
C SER A 272 2.04 7.98 -12.99
N LEU A 273 1.13 7.81 -12.03
CA LEU A 273 1.18 8.48 -10.73
C LEU A 273 2.30 7.92 -9.85
N PHE A 274 2.44 6.60 -9.75
CA PHE A 274 3.57 5.94 -9.07
C PHE A 274 4.91 6.46 -9.59
N LYS A 275 5.04 6.54 -10.92
CA LYS A 275 6.24 7.06 -11.59
C LYS A 275 6.50 8.53 -11.25
N LEU A 276 5.45 9.35 -11.20
CA LEU A 276 5.54 10.77 -10.89
C LEU A 276 6.04 10.99 -9.45
N ILE A 277 5.41 10.33 -8.48
CA ILE A 277 5.76 10.42 -7.06
C ILE A 277 7.21 9.98 -6.85
N PHE A 278 7.58 8.79 -7.36
CA PHE A 278 8.96 8.29 -7.25
C PHE A 278 10.00 9.25 -7.86
N ARG A 279 9.72 9.79 -9.05
CA ARG A 279 10.64 10.76 -9.70
C ARG A 279 10.77 12.03 -8.88
N LYS A 280 9.66 12.50 -8.30
CA LYS A 280 9.63 13.71 -7.49
C LYS A 280 10.42 13.52 -6.20
N PHE A 281 10.18 12.42 -5.49
CA PHE A 281 10.95 12.04 -4.31
C PHE A 281 12.45 11.95 -4.63
N LYS A 282 12.82 11.15 -5.65
CA LYS A 282 14.22 10.91 -6.03
C LYS A 282 14.97 12.18 -6.44
N LYS A 283 14.28 13.15 -7.06
CA LYS A 283 14.87 14.44 -7.43
C LYS A 283 15.28 15.23 -6.18
N ASN A 284 14.39 15.33 -5.21
CA ASN A 284 14.62 16.10 -3.98
C ASN A 284 15.61 15.38 -3.06
N TYR A 285 15.53 14.06 -2.95
CA TYR A 285 16.47 13.23 -2.18
C TYR A 285 17.94 13.45 -2.59
N ARG A 286 18.22 13.70 -3.88
CA ARG A 286 19.57 13.92 -4.41
C ARG A 286 20.06 15.36 -4.31
N LYS A 287 19.15 16.33 -4.20
CA LYS A 287 19.44 17.76 -4.24
C LYS A 287 18.48 18.46 -3.29
N PRO A 288 18.72 18.39 -1.97
CA PRO A 288 17.95 19.17 -1.01
C PRO A 288 18.09 20.65 -1.37
N SER A 289 16.99 21.40 -1.33
CA SER A 289 17.04 22.84 -1.58
C SER A 289 17.82 23.52 -0.46
N PRO A 290 18.72 24.48 -0.77
CA PRO A 290 19.44 25.25 0.25
C PRO A 290 18.55 26.30 0.94
N LEU A 291 17.36 26.58 0.40
CA LEU A 291 16.43 27.57 0.95
C LEU A 291 15.50 26.93 2.00
N ILE A 292 15.60 27.39 3.24
CA ILE A 292 14.79 26.98 4.41
C ILE A 292 13.49 27.79 4.43
N ILE A 293 12.66 27.66 3.39
CA ILE A 293 11.28 28.13 3.44
C ILE A 293 10.40 26.91 3.18
N GLU A 294 9.55 26.57 4.15
CA GLU A 294 8.62 25.46 4.02
C GLU A 294 7.49 25.90 3.07
N GLU A 295 7.66 25.60 1.79
CA GLU A 295 6.68 25.86 0.75
C GLU A 295 6.03 24.53 0.33
N TYR A 296 4.72 24.43 0.54
CA TYR A 296 3.92 23.28 0.12
C TYR A 296 3.44 23.46 -1.31
N LEU A 297 4.04 22.73 -2.24
CA LEU A 297 3.71 22.82 -3.65
C LEU A 297 2.74 21.69 -4.04
N LEU A 298 1.62 22.07 -4.66
CA LEU A 298 0.66 21.09 -5.20
C LEU A 298 1.31 20.29 -6.35
N LEU A 299 1.21 18.97 -6.27
CA LEU A 299 1.69 18.06 -7.31
C LEU A 299 0.78 18.14 -8.55
N ASP A 300 1.36 18.42 -9.72
CA ASP A 300 0.62 18.39 -11.00
C ASP A 300 0.44 16.94 -11.48
N VAL A 301 -0.51 16.22 -10.87
CA VAL A 301 -0.82 14.82 -11.16
C VAL A 301 -1.32 14.60 -12.59
N PHE A 302 -1.95 15.62 -13.18
CA PHE A 302 -2.44 15.63 -14.57
C PHE A 302 -1.33 15.97 -15.58
N GLN A 303 -0.13 16.31 -15.11
CA GLN A 303 1.04 16.65 -15.94
C GLN A 303 0.76 17.77 -16.96
N THR A 304 -0.14 18.69 -16.62
CA THR A 304 -0.57 19.80 -17.48
C THR A 304 0.59 20.71 -17.87
N LYS A 305 1.54 20.96 -16.97
CA LYS A 305 2.74 21.76 -17.24
C LYS A 305 3.68 21.06 -18.22
N SER A 306 3.82 19.73 -18.10
CA SER A 306 4.63 18.90 -19.01
C SER A 306 4.04 18.87 -20.42
N LEU A 307 2.70 18.78 -20.52
CA LEU A 307 2.01 18.84 -21.81
C LEU A 307 2.21 20.20 -22.48
N LYS A 308 2.00 21.31 -21.76
CA LYS A 308 2.26 22.67 -22.26
C LYS A 308 3.71 22.84 -22.73
N LEU A 309 4.69 22.37 -21.96
CA LEU A 309 6.10 22.44 -22.32
C LEU A 309 6.45 21.57 -23.54
N LYS A 310 5.83 20.40 -23.70
CA LYS A 310 6.02 19.54 -24.88
C LYS A 310 5.39 20.14 -26.13
N VAL A 311 4.15 20.64 -26.04
CA VAL A 311 3.48 21.38 -27.13
C VAL A 311 4.33 22.57 -27.52
N LEU A 312 4.77 23.38 -26.55
CA LEU A 312 5.69 24.49 -26.80
C LEU A 312 6.95 23.99 -27.51
N ARG A 313 7.62 22.91 -27.08
CA ARG A 313 8.81 22.38 -27.75
C ARG A 313 8.57 21.96 -29.21
N LEU A 314 7.40 21.40 -29.52
CA LEU A 314 7.01 21.00 -30.88
C LEU A 314 6.65 22.17 -31.81
N ILE A 315 6.36 23.35 -31.25
CA ILE A 315 6.13 24.56 -32.05
C ILE A 315 7.48 24.98 -32.69
N PRO A 316 7.56 25.08 -34.04
CA PRO A 316 8.73 25.60 -34.74
C PRO A 316 9.19 26.95 -34.16
N LYS A 317 10.50 27.18 -34.09
CA LYS A 317 11.09 28.45 -33.61
C LYS A 317 10.43 29.72 -34.19
N PRO A 318 10.05 29.78 -35.49
CA PRO A 318 9.37 30.95 -36.06
C PRO A 318 8.04 31.27 -35.37
N ILE A 319 7.23 30.24 -35.08
CA ILE A 319 5.90 30.39 -34.47
C ILE A 319 6.03 30.75 -32.99
N LYS A 320 7.04 30.22 -32.28
CA LYS A 320 7.36 30.66 -30.90
C LYS A 320 7.69 32.15 -30.83
N ASN A 321 8.45 32.66 -31.81
CA ASN A 321 8.82 34.08 -31.88
C ASN A 321 7.62 34.95 -32.25
N TYR A 322 6.74 34.47 -33.14
CA TYR A 322 5.49 35.14 -33.48
C TYR A 322 4.55 35.29 -32.27
N ILE A 323 4.32 34.21 -31.51
CA ILE A 323 3.50 34.24 -30.29
C ILE A 323 4.11 35.17 -29.23
N LYS A 324 5.44 35.15 -29.04
CA LYS A 324 6.13 36.08 -28.12
C LYS A 324 5.99 37.55 -28.52
N ASN A 325 5.98 37.85 -29.82
CA ASN A 325 5.84 39.22 -30.33
C ASN A 325 4.40 39.73 -30.21
N ILE A 326 3.39 38.86 -30.29
CA ILE A 326 1.98 39.23 -30.03
C ILE A 326 1.76 39.52 -28.55
N ILE A 327 2.31 38.68 -27.65
CA ILE A 327 2.16 38.85 -26.20
C ILE A 327 2.89 40.10 -25.68
N LYS A 328 3.92 40.61 -26.39
CA LYS A 328 4.61 41.87 -26.05
C LYS A 328 3.88 43.14 -26.52
N LYS A 329 2.83 43.01 -27.34
CA LYS A 329 2.04 44.13 -27.85
C LYS A 329 0.73 44.35 -27.07
N PHE A 330 0.50 43.56 -26.03
CA PHE A 330 -0.46 43.75 -24.96
C PHE A 330 0.32 43.83 -23.65
#